data_AF-A0A535B007-F1
#
_entry.id   AF-A0A535B007-F1
#
_cell.length_a   1.000
_cell.length_b   1.000
_cell.length_c   1.000
_cell.angle_alpha   90.00
_cell.angle_beta   90.00
_cell.angle_gamma   90.00
#
_symmetry.space_group_name_H-M   'P 1'
#
loop_
_entity.id
_entity.type
_entity.pdbx_description
1 polymer ?
#
loop_
_entity_poly.entity_id
_entity_poly.type
_entity_poly.pdbx_seq_one_letter_code
_entity_poly.pdbx_strand_id
1 'polypeptide(L)' 'METEIVDGSSAIHFNDATYHAAVCQRCGTKIYPAEQLEAHLDRHQLKDLYLEGELKRLQYALGRMR' A
#
# COMPACT_ATOMS: atom_id res chain seq x y z
N MET A 1 28.57 -1.99 1.35
CA MET A 1 28.04 -1.53 0.04
C MET A 1 27.06 -0.42 0.36
N GLU A 2 27.39 0.81 0.01
CA GLU A 2 26.68 2.02 0.41
C GLU A 2 25.50 2.23 -0.54
N THR A 3 24.29 2.45 0.01
CA THR A 3 23.09 2.70 -0.79
C THR A 3 23.10 4.17 -1.21
N GLU A 4 23.45 4.43 -2.47
CA GLU A 4 23.36 5.77 -3.05
C GLU A 4 21.89 6.07 -3.39
N ILE A 5 21.29 7.00 -2.65
CA ILE A 5 19.93 7.48 -2.90
C ILE A 5 20.04 8.61 -3.94
N VAL A 6 19.91 8.28 -5.22
CA VAL A 6 19.87 9.28 -6.30
C VAL A 6 18.53 10.01 -6.26
N ASP A 7 18.57 11.27 -5.85
CA ASP A 7 17.45 12.18 -5.74
C ASP A 7 16.86 12.48 -7.13
N GLY A 8 15.63 12.02 -7.39
CA GLY A 8 14.89 12.20 -8.65
C GLY A 8 14.31 10.91 -9.24
N SER A 9 14.90 9.75 -8.97
CA SER A 9 14.38 8.43 -9.31
C SER A 9 14.79 7.49 -8.18
N SER A 10 13.91 7.28 -7.21
CA SER A 10 14.19 6.40 -6.07
C SER A 10 14.36 4.96 -6.58
N ALA A 11 15.57 4.58 -6.95
CA ALA A 11 15.96 3.23 -7.30
C ALA A 11 16.95 2.73 -6.25
N ILE A 12 16.88 1.45 -5.93
CA ILE A 12 17.86 0.80 -5.06
C ILE A 12 18.69 -0.19 -5.89
N HIS A 13 19.99 -0.20 -5.66
CA HIS A 13 20.91 -1.16 -6.26
C HIS A 13 21.14 -2.30 -5.27
N PHE A 14 20.83 -3.52 -5.68
CA PHE A 14 21.07 -4.70 -4.87
C PHE A 14 21.43 -5.89 -5.75
N ASN A 15 22.55 -6.55 -5.44
CA ASN A 15 23.00 -7.77 -6.11
C ASN A 15 23.10 -7.64 -7.65
N ASP A 16 23.74 -6.57 -8.11
CA ASP A 16 23.90 -6.20 -9.54
C ASP A 16 22.59 -5.93 -10.30
N ALA A 17 21.48 -5.78 -9.57
CA ALA A 17 20.19 -5.39 -10.12
C ALA A 17 19.79 -3.99 -9.62
N THR A 18 19.07 -3.26 -10.47
CA THR A 18 18.48 -1.96 -10.14
C THR A 18 16.97 -2.14 -9.98
N TYR A 19 16.44 -1.80 -8.82
CA TYR A 19 15.02 -1.90 -8.52
C TYR A 19 14.41 -0.52 -8.40
N HIS A 20 13.46 -0.20 -9.27
CA HIS A 20 12.75 1.08 -9.24
C HIS A 20 11.67 1.09 -8.16
N ALA A 21 11.52 2.22 -7.47
CA ALA A 21 10.40 2.44 -6.56
C ALA A 21 9.12 2.71 -7.33
N ALA A 22 8.03 2.13 -6.84
CA ALA A 22 6.70 2.67 -7.04
C ALA A 22 6.22 3.37 -5.75
N VAL A 23 5.58 4.53 -5.86
CA VAL A 23 4.99 5.23 -4.71
C VAL A 23 3.50 4.97 -4.69
N CYS A 24 3.00 4.38 -3.60
CA CYS A 24 1.57 4.23 -3.39
C CYS A 24 0.94 5.61 -3.18
N GLN A 25 0.04 6.02 -4.07
CA GLN A 25 -0.66 7.32 -3.98
C GLN A 25 -1.59 7.40 -2.77
N ARG A 26 -2.02 6.26 -2.23
CA ARG A 26 -2.95 6.21 -1.11
C ARG A 26 -2.28 6.40 0.25
N CYS A 27 -1.11 5.78 0.47
CA CYS A 27 -0.44 5.81 1.77
C CYS A 27 0.97 6.42 1.74
N GLY A 28 1.47 6.82 0.57
CA GLY A 28 2.80 7.41 0.40
C GLY A 28 3.97 6.43 0.51
N THR A 29 3.70 5.15 0.79
CA THR A 29 4.75 4.12 0.93
C THR A 29 5.49 3.91 -0.39
N LYS A 30 6.83 3.95 -0.33
CA LYS A 30 7.72 3.54 -1.44
C LYS A 30 7.85 2.02 -1.45
N ILE A 31 7.62 1.40 -2.60
CA ILE A 31 7.57 -0.05 -2.78
C ILE A 31 8.63 -0.45 -3.80
N TYR A 32 9.42 -1.47 -3.47
CA TYR A 32 10.47 -2.02 -4.31
C TYR A 32 10.31 -3.55 -4.40
N PRO A 33 10.37 -4.15 -5.60
CA PRO A 33 10.40 -3.47 -6.89
C PRO A 33 9.00 -2.95 -7.28
N ALA A 34 8.92 -2.10 -8.30
CA ALA A 34 7.70 -1.39 -8.69
C ALA A 34 6.52 -2.33 -9.01
N GLU A 35 6.79 -3.55 -9.47
CA GLU A 35 5.79 -4.57 -9.81
C GLU A 35 5.00 -5.04 -8.57
N GLN A 36 5.55 -4.84 -7.37
CA GLN A 36 4.88 -5.15 -6.10
C GLN A 36 3.83 -4.10 -5.70
N LEU A 37 3.69 -3.00 -6.47
CA LEU A 37 2.67 -1.99 -6.20
C LEU A 37 1.26 -2.57 -6.31
N GLU A 38 0.99 -3.42 -7.30
CA GLU A 38 -0.34 -3.99 -7.51
C GLU A 38 -0.77 -4.85 -6.32
N ALA A 39 0.08 -5.79 -5.89
CA ALA A 39 -0.15 -6.60 -4.70
C ALA A 39 -0.30 -5.75 -3.41
N HIS A 40 0.32 -4.57 -3.36
CA HIS A 40 0.10 -3.61 -2.27
C HIS A 40 -1.28 -2.95 -2.34
N LEU A 41 -1.76 -2.60 -3.54
CA LEU A 41 -3.09 -2.03 -3.74
C LEU A 41 -4.21 -3.04 -3.42
N ASP A 42 -3.99 -4.33 -3.68
CA ASP A 42 -4.93 -5.39 -3.28
C ASP A 42 -5.15 -5.43 -1.77
N ARG A 43 -4.08 -5.26 -0.97
CA ARG A 43 -4.19 -5.18 0.49
C ARG A 43 -5.03 -4.00 0.94
N HIS A 44 -4.92 -2.88 0.22
CA HIS A 44 -5.73 -1.70 0.45
C HIS A 44 -7.22 -1.98 0.16
N GLN A 45 -7.51 -2.63 -0.96
CA GLN A 45 -8.88 -3.00 -1.33
C GLN A 45 -9.51 -3.96 -0.31
N LEU A 46 -8.78 -4.98 0.14
CA LEU A 46 -9.26 -5.92 1.15
C LEU A 46 -9.59 -5.21 2.48
N LYS A 47 -8.76 -4.25 2.89
CA LYS A 47 -9.00 -3.46 4.10
C LYS A 47 -10.28 -2.63 3.98
N ASP A 48 -10.55 -2.04 2.82
CA ASP A 48 -11.75 -1.23 2.59
C ASP A 48 -13.01 -2.09 2.68
N LEU A 49 -13.02 -3.24 2.01
CA LEU A 49 -14.14 -4.19 2.07
C LEU A 49 -14.43 -4.65 3.50
N TYR A 50 -13.38 -4.90 4.30
CA TYR A 50 -13.53 -5.25 5.71
C TYR A 50 -14.18 -4.10 6.51
N LEU A 51 -13.67 -2.88 6.37
CA LEU A 51 -14.18 -1.71 7.09
C LEU A 51 -15.63 -1.39 6.70
N GLU A 52 -15.99 -1.52 5.42
CA GLU A 52 -17.37 -1.38 4.97
C GLU A 52 -18.31 -2.42 5.61
N GLY A 53 -17.84 -3.66 5.76
CA GLY A 53 -18.57 -4.72 6.45
C GLY A 53 -18.82 -4.39 7.93
N GLU A 54 -17.80 -3.92 8.63
CA GLU A 54 -17.90 -3.50 10.03
C GLU A 54 -18.84 -2.30 10.19
N LEU A 55 -18.77 -1.31 9.30
CA LEU A 55 -19.69 -0.16 9.31
C LEU A 55 -21.15 -0.59 9.14
N LYS A 56 -21.44 -1.54 8.23
CA LYS A 56 -22.80 -2.08 8.05
C LYS A 56 -23.30 -2.77 9.31
N ARG A 57 -22.45 -3.56 9.98
CA ARG A 57 -22.80 -4.23 11.26
C ARG A 57 -23.09 -3.21 12.35
N LEU A 58 -22.27 -2.17 12.47
CA LEU A 58 -22.47 -1.09 13.42
C LEU A 58 -23.79 -0.35 13.17
N GLN A 59 -24.07 0.01 11.90
CA GLN A 59 -25.33 0.66 11.51
C GLN A 59 -26.55 -0.20 11.88
N TYR A 60 -26.47 -1.51 11.63
CA TYR A 60 -27.54 -2.44 12.00
C TYR A 60 -27.77 -2.52 13.51
N ALA A 61 -26.69 -2.59 14.30
CA ALA A 61 -26.78 -2.62 15.76
C ALA A 61 -27.38 -1.33 16.32
N LEU A 62 -26.91 -0.17 15.83
CA LEU A 62 -27.44 1.14 16.22
C LEU A 62 -28.91 1.32 15.85
N GLY A 63 -29.33 0.81 14.68
CA GLY A 63 -30.73 0.86 14.26
C GLY A 63 -31.69 0.07 15.15
N ARG A 64 -31.20 -0.96 15.86
CA ARG A 64 -31.98 -1.77 16.82
C ARG A 64 -31.99 -1.25 18.25
N MET A 65 -31.13 -0.28 18.56
CA MET A 65 -31.10 0.40 19.86
C MET A 65 -32.03 1.62 19.91
N ARG A 66 -32.69 1.94 18.79
CA ARG A 66 -33.79 2.91 18.71
C ARG A 66 -35.12 2.21 18.91
#